data_AF-A0A151BA64-F1
#
_entry.id   AF-A0A151BA64-F1
#
_cell.length_a   1.000
_cell.length_b   1.000
_cell.length_c   1.000
_cell.angle_alpha   90.00
_cell.angle_beta   90.00
_cell.angle_gamma   90.00
#
_symmetry.space_group_name_H-M   'P 1'
#
loop_
_entity.id
_entity.type
_entity.pdbx_description
1 polymer ?
#
loop_
_entity_poly.entity_id
_entity_poly.type
_entity_poly.pdbx_seq_one_letter_code
_entity_poly.pdbx_strand_id
1 'polypeptide(L)'
;MTYRYFVETIKAALGKSNAYKDEPVSYRVSYGLFLLAFILFTALMLICGFSLAGAVLMPITAFLFWIANTRVWGTTGTYIQSAEGGVALYRLLMWPKAPEPPTGEFMMAGTWSGWHVNTPVEGNAGSFLSSFCAYRLASLTGVNSRSVFKILLAVQATLPIPFMIGALWVFYTFGGGRVVYHPLSYSAPVSRFANPDNWNRIPGTEPWAHIFFMGMIMTGIVALLHARFVWFPFEPIGFLMAFSDASLFFGMWLPAVIAWVLKTITLRVGGSRLYEDYGIPVAAGFVVGFVTIAFIGGLIGIYRFFIPF
;
A
#
# COMPACT_ATOMS: atom_id res chain seq x y z
N MET A 1 -0.59 -17.07 -10.36
CA MET A 1 -0.54 -17.98 -9.21
C MET A 1 -1.65 -19.01 -9.35
N THR A 2 -1.31 -20.30 -9.32
CA THR A 2 -2.29 -21.39 -9.43
C THR A 2 -2.76 -21.78 -8.02
N TYR A 3 -4.03 -22.16 -7.81
CA TYR A 3 -4.54 -22.62 -6.50
C TYR A 3 -3.65 -23.69 -5.85
N ARG A 4 -2.97 -24.50 -6.68
CA ARG A 4 -2.00 -25.52 -6.29
C ARG A 4 -0.86 -24.95 -5.44
N TYR A 5 -0.41 -23.73 -5.74
CA TYR A 5 0.63 -23.05 -4.97
C TYR A 5 0.20 -22.86 -3.53
N PHE A 6 -0.98 -22.28 -3.28
CA PHE A 6 -1.52 -22.07 -1.93
C PHE A 6 -1.72 -23.38 -1.17
N VAL A 7 -2.18 -24.43 -1.86
CA VAL A 7 -2.34 -25.75 -1.24
C VAL A 7 -0.97 -26.31 -0.82
N GLU A 8 0.06 -26.16 -1.65
CA GLU A 8 1.40 -26.61 -1.32
C GLU A 8 2.05 -25.81 -0.18
N THR A 9 1.84 -24.50 -0.10
CA THR A 9 2.36 -23.69 1.03
C THR A 9 1.71 -24.12 2.35
N ILE A 10 0.41 -24.43 2.35
CA ILE A 10 -0.30 -24.96 3.53
C ILE A 10 0.21 -26.35 3.91
N LYS A 11 0.39 -27.26 2.93
CA LYS A 11 0.97 -28.58 3.20
C LYS A 11 2.39 -28.46 3.77
N ALA A 12 3.21 -27.56 3.24
CA ALA A 12 4.54 -27.29 3.74
C ALA A 12 4.51 -26.77 5.18
N ALA A 13 3.56 -25.91 5.53
CA ALA A 13 3.36 -25.43 6.91
C ALA A 13 2.99 -26.56 7.89
N LEU A 14 2.23 -27.55 7.42
CA LEU A 14 1.87 -28.76 8.18
C LEU A 14 2.96 -29.83 8.16
N GLY A 15 4.13 -29.58 7.56
CA GLY A 15 5.23 -30.55 7.46
C GLY A 15 4.98 -31.67 6.45
N LYS A 16 3.98 -31.53 5.58
CA LYS A 16 3.57 -32.54 4.57
C LYS A 16 4.19 -32.31 3.19
N SER A 17 4.97 -31.24 3.00
CA SER A 17 5.65 -30.91 1.76
C SER A 17 7.01 -30.28 2.05
N ASN A 18 8.01 -30.59 1.22
CA ASN A 18 9.37 -30.04 1.28
C ASN A 18 9.60 -28.95 0.21
N ALA A 19 8.54 -28.47 -0.43
CA ALA A 19 8.63 -27.42 -1.43
C ALA A 19 9.12 -26.09 -0.81
N TYR A 20 9.87 -25.31 -1.59
CA TYR A 20 10.33 -23.95 -1.26
C TYR A 20 11.28 -23.85 -0.04
N LYS A 21 12.33 -24.67 -0.01
CA LYS A 21 13.38 -24.62 1.05
C LYS A 21 14.21 -23.32 1.07
N ASP A 22 14.23 -22.59 -0.04
CA ASP A 22 15.00 -21.36 -0.21
C ASP A 22 14.27 -20.11 0.29
N GLU A 23 13.07 -20.27 0.87
CA GLU A 23 12.33 -19.17 1.48
C GLU A 23 13.06 -18.60 2.73
N PRO A 24 12.83 -17.32 3.07
CA PRO A 24 13.50 -16.67 4.20
C PRO A 24 13.24 -17.37 5.55
N VAL A 25 12.06 -17.94 5.70
CA VAL A 25 11.62 -18.74 6.85
C VAL A 25 10.69 -19.84 6.37
N SER A 26 10.54 -20.91 7.17
CA SER A 26 9.58 -21.96 6.86
C SER A 26 8.14 -21.42 6.82
N TYR A 27 7.27 -22.00 5.98
CA TYR A 27 5.86 -21.61 5.94
C TYR A 27 5.16 -21.74 7.29
N ARG A 28 5.55 -22.71 8.13
CA ARG A 28 5.02 -22.84 9.50
C ARG A 28 5.29 -21.58 10.33
N VAL A 29 6.49 -21.02 10.21
CA VAL A 29 6.86 -19.76 10.87
C VAL A 29 6.14 -18.58 10.21
N SER A 30 6.08 -18.52 8.88
CA SER A 30 5.37 -17.44 8.16
C SER A 30 3.91 -17.33 8.57
N TYR A 31 3.16 -18.45 8.55
CA TYR A 31 1.77 -18.46 8.97
C TYR A 31 1.61 -18.22 10.47
N GLY A 32 2.52 -18.73 11.30
CA GLY A 32 2.53 -18.46 12.74
C GLY A 32 2.71 -16.96 13.04
N LEU A 33 3.65 -16.30 12.38
CA LEU A 33 3.87 -14.86 12.50
C LEU A 33 2.68 -14.05 11.97
N PHE A 34 2.09 -14.47 10.86
CA PHE A 34 0.88 -13.84 10.31
C PHE A 34 -0.29 -13.90 11.30
N LEU A 35 -0.56 -15.08 11.86
CA LEU A 35 -1.61 -15.26 12.87
C LEU A 35 -1.32 -14.48 14.15
N LEU A 36 -0.07 -14.50 14.61
CA LEU A 36 0.35 -13.73 15.78
C LEU A 36 0.15 -12.22 15.54
N ALA A 37 0.57 -11.70 14.39
CA ALA A 37 0.38 -10.29 14.03
C ALA A 37 -1.11 -9.94 13.95
N PHE A 38 -1.95 -10.82 13.39
CA PHE A 38 -3.40 -10.64 13.33
C PHE A 38 -4.02 -10.54 14.73
N ILE A 39 -3.65 -11.46 15.64
CA ILE A 39 -4.16 -11.49 17.02
C ILE A 39 -3.68 -10.25 17.79
N LEU A 40 -2.38 -9.93 17.73
CA LEU A 40 -1.82 -8.77 18.43
C LEU A 40 -2.45 -7.47 17.94
N PHE A 41 -2.65 -7.31 16.63
CA PHE A 41 -3.28 -6.12 16.09
C PHE A 41 -4.75 -6.02 16.50
N THR A 42 -5.49 -7.14 16.49
CA THR A 42 -6.88 -7.18 16.99
C THR A 42 -6.94 -6.82 18.48
N ALA A 43 -6.04 -7.38 19.30
CA ALA A 43 -5.97 -7.09 20.73
C ALA A 43 -5.65 -5.62 21.01
N LEU A 44 -4.74 -5.02 20.24
CA LEU A 44 -4.44 -3.59 20.33
C LEU A 44 -5.68 -2.74 20.01
N MET A 45 -6.44 -3.07 18.97
CA MET A 45 -7.67 -2.35 18.64
C MET A 45 -8.72 -2.48 19.75
N LEU A 46 -8.87 -3.66 20.36
CA LEU A 46 -9.75 -3.87 21.52
C LEU A 46 -9.35 -2.99 22.70
N ILE A 47 -8.05 -2.90 23.00
CA ILE A 47 -7.52 -2.01 24.06
C ILE A 47 -7.81 -0.54 23.74
N CYS A 48 -7.78 -0.17 22.45
CA CYS A 48 -8.16 1.15 21.99
C CYS A 48 -9.68 1.42 21.96
N GLY A 49 -10.51 0.49 22.45
CA GLY A 49 -11.96 0.69 22.59
C GLY A 49 -12.80 0.26 21.40
N PHE A 50 -12.25 -0.53 20.47
CA PHE A 50 -13.05 -1.15 19.41
C PHE A 50 -13.92 -2.29 19.94
N SER A 51 -15.07 -2.51 19.30
CA SER A 51 -15.80 -3.77 19.39
C SER A 51 -14.99 -4.90 18.77
N LEU A 52 -15.31 -6.16 19.11
CA LEU A 52 -14.65 -7.32 18.48
C LEU A 52 -14.81 -7.33 16.96
N ALA A 53 -15.98 -6.95 16.46
CA ALA A 53 -16.26 -6.89 15.02
C ALA A 53 -15.35 -5.85 14.33
N GLY A 54 -15.28 -4.63 14.86
CA GLY A 54 -14.41 -3.59 14.31
C GLY A 54 -12.93 -3.95 14.42
N ALA A 55 -12.51 -4.46 15.57
CA ALA A 55 -11.12 -4.85 15.81
C ALA A 55 -10.63 -5.93 14.83
N VAL A 56 -11.48 -6.93 14.51
CA VAL A 56 -11.17 -7.99 13.53
C VAL A 56 -11.21 -7.48 12.09
N LEU A 57 -12.11 -6.55 11.78
CA LEU A 57 -12.26 -6.02 10.43
C LEU A 57 -11.06 -5.16 9.98
N MET A 58 -10.37 -4.52 10.92
CA MET A 58 -9.21 -3.68 10.64
C MET A 58 -8.02 -4.43 10.00
N PRO A 59 -7.47 -5.52 10.57
CA PRO A 59 -6.40 -6.30 9.92
C PRO A 59 -6.82 -6.86 8.57
N ILE A 60 -8.09 -7.27 8.42
CA ILE A 60 -8.61 -7.79 7.15
C ILE A 60 -8.57 -6.70 6.09
N THR A 61 -9.08 -5.51 6.41
CA THR A 61 -9.04 -4.33 5.54
C THR A 61 -7.59 -4.00 5.16
N ALA A 62 -6.70 -3.87 6.15
CA ALA A 62 -5.30 -3.56 5.91
C ALA A 62 -4.61 -4.59 5.00
N PHE A 63 -4.80 -5.88 5.26
CA PHE A 63 -4.18 -6.94 4.49
C PHE A 63 -4.68 -6.97 3.04
N LEU A 64 -5.99 -6.88 2.81
CA LEU A 64 -6.58 -6.91 1.47
C LEU A 64 -6.13 -5.71 0.63
N PHE A 65 -6.11 -4.51 1.21
CA PHE A 65 -5.69 -3.31 0.49
C PHE A 65 -4.20 -3.30 0.20
N TRP A 66 -3.35 -3.66 1.17
CA TRP A 66 -1.89 -3.61 0.99
C TRP A 66 -1.34 -4.73 0.12
N ILE A 67 -1.94 -5.93 0.12
CA ILE A 67 -1.54 -6.98 -0.81
C ILE A 67 -1.90 -6.62 -2.26
N ALA A 68 -3.07 -6.01 -2.47
CA ALA A 68 -3.49 -5.53 -3.78
C ALA A 68 -2.58 -4.38 -4.27
N ASN A 69 -2.31 -3.40 -3.43
CA ASN A 69 -1.41 -2.28 -3.74
C ASN A 69 0.03 -2.75 -4.02
N THR A 70 0.53 -3.76 -3.29
CA THR A 70 1.85 -4.32 -3.54
C THR A 70 1.94 -4.97 -4.92
N ARG A 71 0.88 -5.67 -5.35
CA ARG A 71 0.83 -6.24 -6.71
C ARG A 71 0.82 -5.16 -7.77
N VAL A 72 0.05 -4.09 -7.57
CA VAL A 72 0.02 -2.91 -8.45
C VAL A 72 1.42 -2.29 -8.54
N TRP A 73 2.08 -2.07 -7.39
CA TRP A 73 3.43 -1.55 -7.34
C TRP A 73 4.43 -2.43 -8.09
N GLY A 74 4.38 -3.74 -7.86
CA GLY A 74 5.30 -4.71 -8.49
C GLY A 74 5.14 -4.84 -10.01
N THR A 75 4.04 -4.36 -10.58
CA THR A 75 3.74 -4.45 -12.02
C THR A 75 3.87 -3.11 -12.73
N THR A 76 3.44 -2.02 -12.11
CA THR A 76 3.43 -0.69 -12.71
C THR A 76 4.62 0.17 -12.31
N GLY A 77 5.31 -0.17 -11.22
CA GLY A 77 6.37 0.64 -10.63
C GLY A 77 5.86 1.89 -9.88
N THR A 78 4.54 2.04 -9.73
CA THR A 78 3.91 3.12 -8.97
C THR A 78 2.76 2.57 -8.11
N TYR A 79 2.32 3.32 -7.12
CA TYR A 79 1.09 3.00 -6.39
C TYR A 79 -0.08 3.72 -7.06
N ILE A 80 -1.27 3.12 -6.98
CA ILE A 80 -2.50 3.74 -7.47
C ILE A 80 -3.25 4.27 -6.25
N GLN A 81 -3.29 5.59 -6.11
CA GLN A 81 -4.12 6.24 -5.12
C GLN A 81 -5.59 6.21 -5.56
N SER A 82 -6.46 5.78 -4.65
CA SER A 82 -7.90 5.99 -4.68
C SER A 82 -8.28 6.49 -3.30
N ALA A 83 -8.69 7.74 -3.17
CA ALA A 83 -8.56 8.50 -1.93
C ALA A 83 -9.52 8.08 -0.80
N GLU A 84 -10.23 6.97 -0.97
CA GLU A 84 -11.55 6.76 -0.38
C GLU A 84 -11.99 5.28 -0.29
N GLY A 85 -11.24 4.33 -0.85
CA GLY A 85 -11.65 2.91 -0.90
C GLY A 85 -11.59 2.18 0.45
N GLY A 86 -10.70 2.60 1.34
CA GLY A 86 -10.39 1.85 2.57
C GLY A 86 -11.55 1.72 3.56
N VAL A 87 -12.53 2.63 3.53
CA VAL A 87 -13.72 2.60 4.40
C VAL A 87 -14.79 1.61 3.92
N ALA A 88 -14.66 1.06 2.70
CA ALA A 88 -15.71 0.26 2.06
C ALA A 88 -16.17 -0.94 2.89
N LEU A 89 -15.24 -1.68 3.51
CA LEU A 89 -15.60 -2.86 4.31
C LEU A 89 -16.35 -2.48 5.59
N TYR A 90 -15.95 -1.40 6.26
CA TYR A 90 -16.65 -0.89 7.42
C TYR A 90 -18.05 -0.38 7.07
N ARG A 91 -18.23 0.25 5.91
CA ARG A 91 -19.56 0.65 5.43
C ARG A 91 -20.45 -0.53 5.08
N LEU A 92 -19.90 -1.57 4.45
CA LEU A 92 -20.68 -2.76 4.08
C LEU A 92 -21.14 -3.58 5.29
N LEU A 93 -20.31 -3.66 6.34
CA LEU A 93 -20.49 -4.64 7.41
C LEU A 93 -20.88 -4.04 8.76
N MET A 94 -20.63 -2.76 9.01
CA MET A 94 -20.83 -2.15 10.33
C MET A 94 -21.64 -0.86 10.29
N TRP A 95 -21.22 0.13 9.49
CA TRP A 95 -21.84 1.45 9.41
C TRP A 95 -22.23 1.82 7.98
N PRO A 96 -23.33 1.27 7.43
CA PRO A 96 -23.84 1.69 6.12
C PRO A 96 -24.03 3.21 6.02
N LYS A 97 -24.48 3.81 7.12
CA LYS A 97 -24.50 5.26 7.35
C LYS A 97 -23.73 5.60 8.62
N ALA A 98 -23.25 6.84 8.69
CA ALA A 98 -22.61 7.35 9.88
C ALA A 98 -23.59 7.34 11.08
N PRO A 99 -23.15 6.91 12.27
CA PRO A 99 -23.97 6.98 13.47
C PRO A 99 -24.18 8.43 13.91
N GLU A 100 -25.39 8.72 14.42
CA GLU A 100 -25.75 10.02 15.00
C GLU A 100 -26.14 9.83 16.49
N PRO A 101 -25.37 10.35 17.45
CA PRO A 101 -24.09 11.07 17.29
C PRO A 101 -22.91 10.14 16.91
N PRO A 102 -21.83 10.66 16.31
CA PRO A 102 -20.62 9.89 16.00
C PRO A 102 -20.03 9.23 17.26
N THR A 103 -19.79 7.91 17.19
CA THR A 103 -19.18 7.17 18.31
C THR A 103 -17.65 7.23 18.25
N GLY A 104 -16.98 7.04 19.39
CA GLY A 104 -15.52 6.98 19.45
C GLY A 104 -14.94 5.88 18.55
N GLU A 105 -15.56 4.70 18.56
CA GLU A 105 -15.19 3.59 17.69
C GLU A 105 -15.33 3.94 16.21
N PHE A 106 -16.45 4.54 15.80
CA PHE A 106 -16.66 4.99 14.42
C PHE A 106 -15.57 5.98 13.99
N MET A 107 -15.24 6.94 14.86
CA MET A 107 -14.23 7.95 14.54
C MET A 107 -12.84 7.34 14.34
N MET A 108 -12.47 6.39 15.20
CA MET A 108 -11.21 5.67 15.07
C MET A 108 -11.22 4.74 13.86
N ALA A 109 -12.27 3.94 13.66
CA ALA A 109 -12.40 3.03 12.53
C ALA A 109 -12.32 3.76 11.20
N GLY A 110 -13.06 4.86 11.03
CA GLY A 110 -13.01 5.67 9.81
C GLY A 110 -11.64 6.30 9.59
N THR A 111 -11.00 6.82 10.64
CA THR A 111 -9.64 7.37 10.54
C THR A 111 -8.61 6.33 10.13
N TRP A 112 -8.60 5.17 10.79
CA TRP A 112 -7.60 4.13 10.54
C TRP A 112 -7.84 3.44 9.19
N SER A 113 -9.08 3.05 8.89
CA SER A 113 -9.44 2.40 7.63
C SER A 113 -9.53 3.35 6.44
N GLY A 114 -9.63 4.66 6.64
CA GLY A 114 -9.51 5.62 5.55
C GLY A 114 -8.05 5.93 5.26
N TRP A 115 -7.35 6.49 6.25
CA TRP A 115 -6.03 7.09 6.06
C TRP A 115 -4.91 6.05 5.89
N HIS A 116 -4.85 5.02 6.74
CA HIS A 116 -3.71 4.10 6.78
C HIS A 116 -3.71 3.02 5.69
N VAL A 117 -4.77 2.96 4.88
CA VAL A 117 -4.89 2.06 3.72
C VAL A 117 -5.08 2.82 2.40
N ASN A 118 -4.92 4.15 2.42
CA ASN A 118 -5.06 5.01 1.24
C ASN A 118 -3.80 4.98 0.37
N THR A 119 -2.65 5.44 0.91
CA THR A 119 -1.40 5.54 0.16
C THR A 119 -0.17 5.16 0.98
N PRO A 120 0.95 4.80 0.32
CA PRO A 120 2.20 4.49 1.00
C PRO A 120 2.77 5.67 1.80
N VAL A 121 2.40 6.90 1.43
CA VAL A 121 2.83 8.14 2.10
C VAL A 121 1.97 8.50 3.31
N GLU A 122 0.75 7.96 3.42
CA GLU A 122 -0.22 8.26 4.48
C GLU A 122 -0.21 7.24 5.64
N GLY A 123 0.91 6.53 5.90
CA GLY A 123 1.03 5.70 7.11
C GLY A 123 2.09 4.60 7.05
N ASN A 124 1.93 3.57 7.90
CA ASN A 124 2.82 2.40 8.01
C ASN A 124 2.91 1.52 6.75
N ALA A 125 2.16 1.86 5.71
CA ALA A 125 2.09 1.16 4.45
C ALA A 125 3.38 1.19 3.62
N GLY A 126 4.17 2.26 3.74
CA GLY A 126 5.51 2.32 3.14
C GLY A 126 6.40 1.17 3.61
N SER A 127 6.20 0.67 4.83
CA SER A 127 6.93 -0.49 5.36
C SER A 127 6.58 -1.79 4.62
N PHE A 128 5.34 -1.92 4.13
CA PHE A 128 4.93 -3.07 3.32
C PHE A 128 5.66 -3.06 1.97
N LEU A 129 5.57 -1.96 1.21
CA LEU A 129 6.20 -1.84 -0.11
C LEU A 129 7.73 -1.93 -0.03
N SER A 130 8.34 -1.22 0.91
CA SER A 130 9.80 -1.24 1.11
C SER A 130 10.32 -2.63 1.48
N SER A 131 9.55 -3.43 2.23
CA SER A 131 9.91 -4.82 2.52
C SER A 131 9.98 -5.67 1.26
N PHE A 132 9.00 -5.57 0.37
CA PHE A 132 9.02 -6.30 -0.91
C PHE A 132 10.12 -5.79 -1.84
N CYS A 133 10.35 -4.48 -1.89
CA CYS A 133 11.49 -3.91 -2.63
C CYS A 133 12.83 -4.41 -2.08
N ALA A 134 12.99 -4.57 -0.76
CA ALA A 134 14.20 -5.11 -0.15
C ALA A 134 14.45 -6.57 -0.59
N TYR A 135 13.41 -7.41 -0.61
CA TYR A 135 13.54 -8.78 -1.14
C TYR A 135 13.86 -8.79 -2.63
N ARG A 136 13.24 -7.90 -3.42
CA ARG A 136 13.55 -7.78 -4.84
C ARG A 136 15.00 -7.38 -5.05
N LEU A 137 15.49 -6.38 -4.33
CA LEU A 137 16.89 -5.95 -4.40
C LEU A 137 17.83 -7.08 -4.01
N ALA A 138 17.53 -7.81 -2.93
CA ALA A 138 18.33 -8.94 -2.51
C ALA A 138 18.42 -10.05 -3.55
N SER A 139 17.32 -10.32 -4.27
CA SER A 139 17.33 -11.27 -5.39
C SER A 139 18.20 -10.81 -6.57
N LEU A 140 18.31 -9.50 -6.79
CA LEU A 140 19.13 -8.93 -7.87
C LEU A 140 20.62 -8.86 -7.48
N THR A 141 20.93 -8.69 -6.20
CA THR A 141 22.31 -8.55 -5.69
C THR A 141 22.88 -9.84 -5.11
N GLY A 142 22.12 -10.94 -5.11
CA GLY A 142 22.55 -12.21 -4.52
C GLY A 142 22.64 -12.20 -3.00
N VAL A 143 22.03 -11.21 -2.33
CA VAL A 143 22.00 -11.13 -0.86
C VAL A 143 21.05 -12.18 -0.30
N ASN A 144 21.45 -12.83 0.78
CA ASN A 144 20.66 -13.88 1.42
C ASN A 144 19.33 -13.34 1.96
N SER A 145 18.20 -13.87 1.46
CA SER A 145 16.85 -13.48 1.87
C SER A 145 16.57 -13.65 3.38
N ARG A 146 17.24 -14.59 4.06
CA ARG A 146 17.12 -14.77 5.52
C ARG A 146 17.70 -13.60 6.29
N SER A 147 18.80 -13.02 5.80
CA SER A 147 19.39 -11.81 6.41
C SER A 147 18.46 -10.62 6.23
N VAL A 148 17.87 -10.48 5.04
CA VAL A 148 16.87 -9.44 4.76
C VAL A 148 15.68 -9.56 5.71
N PHE A 149 15.13 -10.76 5.88
CA PHE A 149 14.04 -11.01 6.82
C PHE A 149 14.36 -10.57 8.25
N LYS A 150 15.53 -10.98 8.78
CA LYS A 150 15.97 -10.61 10.14
C LYS A 150 16.12 -9.10 10.31
N ILE A 151 16.71 -8.43 9.33
CA ILE A 151 16.89 -6.97 9.34
C ILE A 151 15.53 -6.29 9.32
N LEU A 152 14.63 -6.67 8.40
CA LEU A 152 13.28 -6.10 8.32
C LEU A 152 12.51 -6.28 9.63
N LEU A 153 12.58 -7.47 10.24
CA LEU A 153 11.91 -7.75 11.51
C LEU A 153 12.47 -6.87 12.64
N ALA A 154 13.80 -6.74 12.74
CA ALA A 154 14.44 -5.91 13.74
C ALA A 154 14.10 -4.42 13.56
N VAL A 155 14.16 -3.92 12.33
CA VAL A 155 13.83 -2.53 11.95
C VAL A 155 12.37 -2.24 12.30
N GLN A 156 11.42 -3.08 11.89
CA GLN A 156 10.00 -2.87 12.15
C GLN A 156 9.64 -2.98 13.64
N ALA A 157 10.33 -3.82 14.42
CA ALA A 157 10.11 -3.93 15.85
C ALA A 157 10.68 -2.75 16.66
N THR A 158 11.77 -2.13 16.19
CA THR A 158 12.52 -1.13 16.97
C THR A 158 12.24 0.30 16.58
N LEU A 159 12.17 0.64 15.28
CA LEU A 159 12.03 2.03 14.80
C LEU A 159 10.76 2.77 15.22
N PRO A 160 9.57 2.14 15.35
CA PRO A 160 8.37 2.85 15.75
C PRO A 160 8.48 3.50 17.13
N ILE A 161 9.23 2.89 18.06
CA ILE A 161 9.36 3.36 19.45
C ILE A 161 10.08 4.73 19.53
N PRO A 162 11.33 4.89 19.06
CA PRO A 162 12.01 6.18 19.08
C PRO A 162 11.30 7.21 18.19
N PHE A 163 10.65 6.79 17.09
CA PHE A 163 9.83 7.70 16.29
C PHE A 163 8.66 8.27 17.09
N MET A 164 7.91 7.43 17.81
CA MET A 164 6.77 7.89 18.63
C MET A 164 7.23 8.78 19.79
N ILE A 165 8.31 8.41 20.48
CA ILE A 165 8.89 9.24 21.55
C ILE A 165 9.34 10.59 20.99
N GLY A 166 10.05 10.59 19.87
CA GLY A 166 10.53 11.80 19.20
C GLY A 166 9.38 12.69 18.73
N ALA A 167 8.34 12.11 18.11
CA ALA A 167 7.16 12.84 17.65
C ALA A 167 6.43 13.51 18.83
N LEU A 168 6.20 12.76 19.92
CA LEU A 168 5.59 13.32 21.14
C LEU A 168 6.44 14.45 21.72
N TRP A 169 7.75 14.23 21.85
CA TRP A 169 8.67 15.26 22.35
C TRP A 169 8.60 16.53 21.51
N VAL A 170 8.66 16.42 20.17
CA VAL A 170 8.52 17.57 19.26
C VAL A 170 7.18 18.29 19.48
N PHE A 171 6.06 17.57 19.60
CA PHE A 171 4.75 18.20 19.81
C PHE A 171 4.62 18.90 21.16
N TYR A 172 5.20 18.34 22.22
CA TYR A 172 5.16 18.96 23.54
C TYR A 172 6.13 20.14 23.66
N THR A 173 7.28 20.10 22.99
CA THR A 173 8.28 21.18 23.06
C THR A 173 7.93 22.37 22.17
N PHE A 174 7.54 22.11 20.92
CA PHE A 174 7.32 23.19 19.93
C PHE A 174 5.84 23.51 19.73
N GLY A 175 4.94 22.68 20.25
CA GLY A 175 3.50 22.76 20.00
C GLY A 175 3.15 22.18 18.63
N GLY A 176 2.31 21.14 18.60
CA GLY A 176 1.94 20.43 17.37
C GLY A 176 1.39 21.33 16.25
N GLY A 177 0.68 22.42 16.61
CA GLY A 177 0.16 23.39 15.64
C GLY A 177 1.21 24.31 15.00
N ARG A 178 2.44 24.34 15.52
CA ARG A 178 3.56 25.11 14.96
C ARG A 178 4.49 24.28 14.06
N VAL A 179 4.28 22.98 14.01
CA VAL A 179 5.07 22.08 13.14
C VAL A 179 4.48 22.13 11.72
N VAL A 180 5.18 22.82 10.81
CA VAL A 180 4.73 23.14 9.44
C VAL A 180 4.54 21.90 8.53
N TYR A 181 4.92 20.71 8.99
CA TYR A 181 4.82 19.46 8.24
C TYR A 181 4.20 18.33 9.07
N HIS A 182 3.10 18.62 9.77
CA HIS A 182 2.39 17.60 10.53
C HIS A 182 1.32 16.90 9.67
N PRO A 183 1.18 15.56 9.72
CA PRO A 183 0.03 14.86 9.13
C PRO A 183 -1.33 15.32 9.67
N LEU A 184 -1.38 15.94 10.86
CA LEU A 184 -2.59 16.62 11.38
C LEU A 184 -2.70 18.10 10.97
N SER A 185 -1.71 18.67 10.28
CA SER A 185 -1.82 20.00 9.63
C SER A 185 -2.58 19.91 8.31
N TYR A 186 -2.56 18.74 7.66
CA TYR A 186 -3.58 18.37 6.67
C TYR A 186 -4.89 18.05 7.40
N SER A 187 -6.04 18.32 6.76
CA SER A 187 -7.39 18.06 7.27
C SER A 187 -7.39 16.86 8.21
N ALA A 188 -7.63 17.07 9.52
CA ALA A 188 -7.53 16.03 10.53
C ALA A 188 -8.24 14.77 10.01
N PRO A 189 -7.66 13.56 10.09
CA PRO A 189 -8.30 12.36 9.53
C PRO A 189 -9.77 12.18 9.97
N VAL A 190 -10.09 12.69 11.17
CA VAL A 190 -11.46 12.83 11.68
C VAL A 190 -12.36 13.68 10.78
N SER A 191 -11.88 14.83 10.33
CA SER A 191 -12.60 15.75 9.41
C SER A 191 -12.79 15.20 8.00
N ARG A 192 -12.04 14.16 7.62
CA ARG A 192 -12.14 13.52 6.30
C ARG A 192 -12.93 12.23 6.35
N PHE A 193 -12.39 11.20 6.99
CA PHE A 193 -12.92 9.84 6.92
C PHE A 193 -13.89 9.51 8.05
N ALA A 194 -13.88 10.24 9.16
CA ALA A 194 -14.86 10.09 10.22
C ALA A 194 -15.87 11.25 10.26
N ASN A 195 -15.88 12.09 9.23
CA ASN A 195 -16.91 13.11 9.05
C ASN A 195 -18.18 12.41 8.50
N PRO A 196 -19.35 12.56 9.14
CA PRO A 196 -20.58 11.91 8.70
C PRO A 196 -21.00 12.21 7.26
N ASP A 197 -20.86 13.45 6.79
CA ASP A 197 -21.23 13.85 5.42
C ASP A 197 -20.35 13.13 4.39
N ASN A 198 -19.05 13.06 4.68
CA ASN A 198 -18.10 12.32 3.85
C ASN A 198 -18.35 10.82 3.92
N TRP A 199 -18.55 10.25 5.11
CA TRP A 199 -18.84 8.83 5.29
C TRP A 199 -20.05 8.39 4.46
N ASN A 200 -21.11 9.20 4.46
CA ASN A 200 -22.35 8.89 3.76
C ASN A 200 -22.24 9.02 2.23
N ARG A 201 -21.25 9.74 1.70
CA ARG A 201 -21.03 9.90 0.24
C ARG A 201 -19.90 9.02 -0.32
N ILE A 202 -19.09 8.39 0.53
CA ILE A 202 -17.86 7.67 0.14
C ILE A 202 -17.93 6.19 0.50
N PRO A 203 -17.65 5.23 -0.41
CA PRO A 203 -17.25 5.43 -1.82
C PRO A 203 -18.43 5.69 -2.76
N GLY A 204 -19.66 5.73 -2.23
CA GLY A 204 -20.86 6.16 -2.94
C GLY A 204 -22.00 6.45 -1.97
N THR A 205 -23.05 7.13 -2.44
CA THR A 205 -24.27 7.34 -1.67
C THR A 205 -25.12 6.07 -1.65
N GLU A 206 -25.76 5.77 -0.51
CA GLU A 206 -26.63 4.59 -0.43
C GLU A 206 -27.80 4.68 -1.44
N PRO A 207 -28.13 3.58 -2.15
CA PRO A 207 -27.50 2.27 -2.12
C PRO A 207 -26.23 2.21 -2.99
N TRP A 208 -25.05 1.90 -2.45
CA TRP A 208 -23.81 1.81 -3.26
C TRP A 208 -23.21 0.40 -3.35
N ALA A 209 -23.65 -0.53 -2.50
CA ALA A 209 -23.08 -1.87 -2.42
C ALA A 209 -23.09 -2.61 -3.78
N HIS A 210 -24.16 -2.42 -4.57
CA HIS A 210 -24.24 -3.02 -5.91
C HIS A 210 -23.12 -2.52 -6.84
N ILE A 211 -22.72 -1.25 -6.73
CA ILE A 211 -21.62 -0.66 -7.51
C ILE A 211 -20.28 -1.28 -7.11
N PHE A 212 -20.06 -1.47 -5.80
CA PHE A 212 -18.88 -2.15 -5.28
C PHE A 212 -18.73 -3.57 -5.83
N PHE A 213 -19.81 -4.36 -5.76
CA PHE A 213 -19.81 -5.73 -6.29
C PHE A 213 -19.65 -5.76 -7.82
N MET A 214 -20.25 -4.80 -8.55
CA MET A 214 -20.02 -4.66 -10.00
C MET A 214 -18.54 -4.40 -10.32
N GLY A 215 -17.86 -3.52 -9.59
CA GLY A 215 -16.43 -3.26 -9.79
C GLY A 215 -15.57 -4.50 -9.56
N MET A 216 -15.87 -5.27 -8.52
CA MET A 216 -15.20 -6.55 -8.24
C MET A 216 -15.45 -7.59 -9.34
N ILE A 217 -16.70 -7.73 -9.80
CA ILE A 217 -17.07 -8.64 -10.89
C ILE A 217 -16.37 -8.25 -12.18
N MET A 218 -16.41 -6.97 -12.57
CA MET A 218 -15.78 -6.48 -13.80
C MET A 218 -14.26 -6.70 -13.78
N THR A 219 -13.60 -6.38 -12.67
CA THR A 219 -12.16 -6.63 -12.52
C THR A 219 -11.85 -8.13 -12.61
N GLY A 220 -12.69 -8.97 -12.02
CA GLY A 220 -12.60 -10.42 -12.12
C GLY A 220 -12.77 -10.94 -13.55
N ILE A 221 -13.76 -10.42 -14.30
CA ILE A 221 -13.98 -10.76 -15.71
C ILE A 221 -12.76 -10.38 -16.54
N VAL A 222 -12.26 -9.14 -16.41
CA VAL A 222 -11.06 -8.68 -17.13
C VAL A 222 -9.85 -9.56 -16.79
N ALA A 223 -9.66 -9.93 -15.52
CA ALA A 223 -8.59 -10.83 -15.09
C ALA A 223 -8.71 -12.24 -15.66
N LEU A 224 -9.92 -12.79 -15.74
CA LEU A 224 -10.17 -14.11 -16.32
C LEU A 224 -9.98 -14.10 -17.84
N LEU A 225 -10.46 -13.07 -18.53
CA LEU A 225 -10.29 -12.92 -19.98
C LEU A 225 -8.81 -12.75 -20.32
N HIS A 226 -8.09 -11.89 -19.60
CA HIS A 226 -6.65 -11.70 -19.77
C HIS A 226 -5.85 -12.99 -19.51
N ALA A 227 -6.22 -13.78 -18.50
CA ALA A 227 -5.56 -15.04 -18.20
C ALA A 227 -5.85 -16.16 -19.21
N ARG A 228 -7.03 -16.14 -19.85
CA ARG A 228 -7.48 -17.20 -20.78
C ARG A 228 -7.14 -16.91 -22.24
N PHE A 229 -7.19 -15.65 -22.64
CA PHE A 229 -7.03 -15.22 -24.03
C PHE A 229 -5.75 -14.40 -24.19
N VAL A 230 -4.74 -14.98 -24.83
CA VAL A 230 -3.43 -14.35 -25.06
C VAL A 230 -3.55 -13.05 -25.87
N TRP A 231 -4.55 -12.92 -26.73
CA TRP A 231 -4.78 -11.74 -27.57
C TRP A 231 -5.57 -10.63 -26.86
N PHE A 232 -6.13 -10.88 -25.67
CA PHE A 232 -7.02 -9.94 -25.01
C PHE A 232 -6.24 -8.68 -24.58
N PRO A 233 -6.62 -7.48 -25.07
CA PRO A 233 -5.76 -6.31 -24.97
C PRO A 233 -5.80 -5.62 -23.61
N PHE A 234 -6.81 -5.90 -22.77
CA PHE A 234 -6.99 -5.19 -21.51
C PHE A 234 -6.25 -5.89 -20.37
N GLU A 235 -5.40 -5.12 -19.70
CA GLU A 235 -4.74 -5.51 -18.46
C GLU A 235 -5.66 -5.17 -17.27
N PRO A 236 -5.92 -6.10 -16.33
CA PRO A 236 -6.73 -5.83 -15.14
C PRO A 236 -6.22 -4.63 -14.32
N ILE A 237 -4.91 -4.44 -14.28
CA ILE A 237 -4.29 -3.31 -13.57
C ILE A 237 -4.51 -2.00 -14.32
N GLY A 238 -4.52 -2.04 -15.66
CA GLY A 238 -4.91 -0.89 -16.48
C GLY A 238 -6.36 -0.47 -16.23
N PHE A 239 -7.27 -1.43 -16.01
CA PHE A 239 -8.65 -1.14 -15.61
C PHE A 239 -8.70 -0.42 -14.25
N LEU A 240 -7.95 -0.88 -13.25
CA LEU A 240 -7.85 -0.21 -11.96
C LEU A 240 -7.26 1.21 -12.08
N MET A 241 -6.22 1.38 -12.91
CA MET A 241 -5.64 2.70 -13.17
C MET A 241 -6.66 3.65 -13.79
N ALA A 242 -7.42 3.22 -14.79
CA ALA A 242 -8.34 4.08 -15.54
C ALA A 242 -9.41 4.77 -14.66
N PHE A 243 -9.84 4.10 -13.58
CA PHE A 243 -10.89 4.58 -12.68
C PHE A 243 -10.36 5.05 -11.31
N SER A 244 -9.08 5.37 -11.22
CA SER A 244 -8.45 5.85 -9.99
C SER A 244 -8.15 7.34 -10.04
N ASP A 245 -8.14 7.96 -8.85
CA ASP A 245 -7.70 9.36 -8.67
C ASP A 245 -6.26 9.56 -9.14
N ALA A 246 -5.41 8.54 -8.98
CA ALA A 246 -4.05 8.54 -9.52
C ALA A 246 -3.96 8.82 -11.01
N SER A 247 -4.81 8.21 -11.82
CA SER A 247 -4.82 8.52 -13.25
C SER A 247 -5.59 9.79 -13.55
N LEU A 248 -6.82 9.94 -13.04
CA LEU A 248 -7.72 11.02 -13.45
C LEU A 248 -7.34 12.38 -12.86
N PHE A 249 -6.91 12.41 -11.60
CA PHE A 249 -6.61 13.63 -10.85
C PHE A 249 -5.11 13.97 -10.86
N PHE A 250 -4.24 13.00 -10.59
CA PHE A 250 -2.77 13.21 -10.59
C PHE A 250 -2.11 13.05 -11.96
N GLY A 251 -2.86 12.67 -12.99
CA GLY A 251 -2.36 12.63 -14.36
C GLY A 251 -1.33 11.53 -14.63
N MET A 252 -1.31 10.43 -13.86
CA MET A 252 -0.35 9.34 -14.04
C MET A 252 -0.40 8.68 -15.43
N TRP A 253 -1.49 8.86 -16.17
CA TRP A 253 -1.59 8.39 -17.56
C TRP A 253 -0.60 9.09 -18.50
N LEU A 254 -0.25 10.35 -18.24
CA LEU A 254 0.62 11.13 -19.14
C LEU A 254 2.07 10.59 -19.16
N PRO A 255 2.75 10.35 -18.01
CA PRO A 255 4.03 9.66 -17.99
C PRO A 255 4.01 8.29 -18.69
N ALA A 256 2.92 7.52 -18.54
CA ALA A 256 2.77 6.22 -19.19
C ALA A 256 2.69 6.37 -20.73
N VAL A 257 1.96 7.36 -21.23
CA VAL A 257 1.90 7.68 -22.67
C VAL A 257 3.27 8.13 -23.18
N ILE A 258 3.97 9.01 -22.45
CA ILE A 258 5.33 9.45 -22.82
C ILE A 258 6.28 8.25 -22.89
N ALA A 259 6.27 7.38 -21.88
CA ALA A 259 7.10 6.18 -21.85
C ALA A 259 6.78 5.23 -23.01
N TRP A 260 5.50 5.07 -23.37
CA TRP A 260 5.07 4.27 -24.51
C TRP A 260 5.54 4.85 -25.84
N VAL A 261 5.40 6.16 -26.05
CA VAL A 261 5.87 6.85 -27.26
C VAL A 261 7.38 6.72 -27.39
N LEU A 262 8.14 7.03 -26.34
CA LEU A 262 9.61 6.91 -26.34
C LEU A 262 10.03 5.47 -26.62
N LYS A 263 9.45 4.49 -25.94
CA LYS A 263 9.75 3.06 -26.18
C LYS A 263 9.43 2.65 -27.63
N THR A 264 8.30 3.09 -28.17
CA THR A 264 7.90 2.79 -29.54
C THR A 264 8.87 3.38 -30.56
N ILE A 265 9.30 4.63 -30.36
CA ILE A 265 10.30 5.28 -31.21
C ILE A 265 11.64 4.53 -31.13
N THR A 266 12.14 4.27 -29.92
CA THR A 266 13.42 3.57 -29.73
C THR A 266 13.42 2.19 -30.38
N LEU A 267 12.34 1.42 -30.22
CA LEU A 267 12.20 0.10 -30.84
C LEU A 267 12.06 0.16 -32.36
N ARG A 268 11.35 1.16 -32.91
CA ARG A 268 11.19 1.31 -34.37
C ARG A 268 12.46 1.79 -35.06
N VAL A 269 13.23 2.67 -34.43
CA VAL A 269 14.45 3.26 -35.03
C VAL A 269 15.65 2.34 -34.88
N GLY A 270 15.89 1.78 -33.70
CA GLY A 270 17.11 1.03 -33.39
C GLY A 270 16.89 -0.42 -32.99
N GLY A 271 15.67 -0.93 -33.06
CA GLY A 271 15.34 -2.29 -32.65
C GLY A 271 15.52 -2.53 -31.15
N SER A 272 15.60 -3.81 -30.76
CA SER A 272 15.76 -4.21 -29.36
C SER A 272 17.10 -3.80 -28.77
N ARG A 273 18.18 -3.83 -29.56
CA ARG A 273 19.54 -3.47 -29.10
C ARG A 273 19.61 -2.03 -28.61
N LEU A 274 19.10 -1.06 -29.37
CA LEU A 274 19.09 0.35 -28.93
C LEU A 274 18.28 0.54 -27.64
N TYR A 275 17.17 -0.18 -27.50
CA TYR A 275 16.36 -0.13 -26.28
C TYR A 275 17.10 -0.71 -25.08
N GLU A 276 17.78 -1.85 -25.22
CA GLU A 276 18.53 -2.49 -24.14
C GLU A 276 19.79 -1.73 -23.78
N ASP A 277 20.57 -1.29 -24.77
CA ASP A 277 21.88 -0.67 -24.56
C ASP A 277 21.79 0.80 -24.12
N TYR A 278 20.74 1.53 -24.52
CA TYR A 278 20.60 2.96 -24.23
C TYR A 278 19.26 3.33 -23.61
N GLY A 279 18.15 2.77 -24.09
CA GLY A 279 16.82 3.07 -23.57
C GLY A 279 16.67 2.75 -22.08
N ILE A 280 17.08 1.54 -21.68
CA ILE A 280 17.02 1.09 -20.28
C ILE A 280 17.97 1.91 -19.38
N PRO A 281 19.27 2.10 -19.72
CA PRO A 281 20.17 2.92 -18.92
C PRO A 281 19.72 4.37 -18.73
N VAL A 282 19.16 5.01 -19.75
CA VAL A 282 18.63 6.39 -19.63
C VAL A 282 17.46 6.44 -18.65
N ALA A 283 16.50 5.53 -18.77
CA ALA A 283 15.36 5.46 -17.85
C ALA A 283 15.81 5.16 -16.42
N ALA A 284 16.73 4.20 -16.24
CA ALA A 284 17.30 3.87 -14.93
C ALA A 284 18.05 5.07 -14.32
N GLY A 285 18.87 5.75 -15.11
CA GLY A 285 19.61 6.94 -14.70
C GLY A 285 18.68 8.08 -14.26
N PHE A 286 17.59 8.32 -14.99
CA PHE A 286 16.59 9.31 -14.60
C PHE A 286 15.93 8.99 -13.26
N VAL A 287 15.52 7.72 -13.06
CA VAL A 287 14.91 7.27 -11.79
C VAL A 287 15.91 7.41 -10.63
N VAL A 288 17.15 6.97 -10.82
CA VAL A 288 18.20 7.09 -9.79
C VAL A 288 18.49 8.57 -9.47
N GLY A 289 18.58 9.43 -10.48
CA GLY A 289 18.78 10.87 -10.29
C GLY A 289 17.64 11.50 -9.50
N PHE A 290 16.38 11.17 -9.83
CA PHE A 290 15.21 11.65 -9.11
C PHE A 290 15.20 11.21 -7.64
N VAL A 291 15.51 9.94 -7.36
CA VAL A 291 15.61 9.43 -5.98
C VAL A 291 16.75 10.10 -5.22
N THR A 292 17.89 10.33 -5.88
CA THR A 292 19.06 10.96 -5.27
C THR A 292 18.78 12.41 -4.88
N ILE A 293 18.16 13.20 -5.77
CA ILE A 293 17.81 14.58 -5.44
C ILE A 293 16.75 14.66 -4.35
N ALA A 294 15.79 13.74 -4.32
CA ALA A 294 14.80 13.66 -3.25
C ALA A 294 15.45 13.36 -1.89
N PHE A 295 16.41 12.44 -1.86
CA PHE A 295 17.18 12.13 -0.66
C PHE A 295 17.99 13.34 -0.16
N ILE A 296 18.73 14.01 -1.06
CA ILE A 296 19.47 15.24 -0.75
C ILE A 296 18.52 16.33 -0.26
N GLY A 297 17.38 16.53 -0.93
CA GLY A 297 16.35 17.48 -0.53
C GLY A 297 15.78 17.19 0.85
N GLY A 298 15.60 15.91 1.21
CA GLY A 298 15.20 15.50 2.56
C GLY A 298 16.23 15.88 3.62
N LEU A 299 17.52 15.65 3.36
CA LEU A 299 18.60 16.05 4.27
C LEU A 299 18.67 17.58 4.45
N ILE A 300 18.54 18.33 3.35
CA ILE A 300 18.46 19.79 3.39
C ILE A 300 17.24 20.23 4.20
N GLY A 301 16.10 19.56 4.05
CA GLY A 301 14.89 19.81 4.82
C GLY A 301 15.10 19.64 6.33
N ILE A 302 15.77 18.57 6.75
CA ILE A 302 16.13 18.34 8.16
C ILE A 302 17.05 19.45 8.66
N TYR A 303 18.10 19.78 7.91
CA TYR A 303 19.02 20.86 8.28
C TYR A 303 18.28 22.20 8.45
N ARG A 304 17.41 22.55 7.49
CA ARG A 304 16.58 23.76 7.53
C ARG A 304 15.57 23.78 8.67
N PHE A 305 15.10 22.63 9.13
CA PHE A 305 14.22 22.55 10.29
C PHE A 305 14.91 23.03 11.57
N PHE A 306 16.17 22.65 11.77
CA PHE A 306 16.94 23.08 12.95
C PHE A 306 17.59 24.47 12.78
N ILE A 307 17.83 24.87 11.54
CA ILE A 307 18.54 26.10 11.22
C ILE A 307 17.76 26.87 10.13
N PRO A 308 16.74 27.66 10.53
CA PRO A 308 15.90 28.40 9.59
C PRO A 308 16.62 29.68 9.13
N PHE A 309 17.20 29.64 7.93
CA PHE A 309 17.53 30.82 7.13
C PHE A 309 17.40 30.53 5.64
#